data_AF-A0A6C0U5M6-F1
#
_entry.id   AF-A0A6C0U5M6-F1
#
_cell.length_a   1.000
_cell.length_b   1.000
_cell.length_c   1.000
_cell.angle_alpha   90.00
_cell.angle_beta   90.00
_cell.angle_gamma   90.00
#
_symmetry.space_group_name_H-M   'P 1'
#
loop_
_entity.id
_entity.type
_entity.pdbx_description
1 polymer ?
#
loop_
_entity_poly.entity_id
_entity_poly.type
_entity_poly.pdbx_seq_one_letter_code
_entity_poly.pdbx_strand_id
1 'polypeptide(L)' 'MTIYYRVAFGSAFDTAPVVMVTPVETPAYTDGNVYPASAINVVSRTTAGFDVYFGFNNAINTASYIQSFCFTALQ' A
#
# COMPACT_ATOMS: atom_id res chain seq x y z
N MET A 1 9.61 -0.90 11.63
CA MET A 1 8.18 -0.72 11.88
C MET A 1 7.46 -0.90 10.56
N THR A 2 6.31 -1.58 10.56
CA THR A 2 5.62 -2.01 9.35
C THR A 2 4.21 -1.47 9.35
N ILE A 3 3.76 -0.90 8.24
CA ILE A 3 2.38 -0.43 8.06
C ILE A 3 1.69 -1.36 7.08
N TYR A 4 0.51 -1.83 7.48
CA TYR A 4 -0.38 -2.62 6.64
C TYR A 4 -1.64 -1.83 6.35
N TYR A 5 -2.05 -1.78 5.08
CA TYR A 5 -3.38 -1.32 4.71
C TYR A 5 -4.19 -2.52 4.24
N ARG A 6 -5.41 -2.65 4.79
CA ARG A 6 -6.40 -3.60 4.32
C ARG A 6 -7.34 -2.92 3.34
N VAL A 7 -7.44 -3.47 2.14
CA VAL A 7 -8.33 -2.99 1.09
C VAL A 7 -9.45 -3.99 0.92
N ALA A 8 -10.69 -3.54 1.10
CA ALA A 8 -11.88 -4.30 0.77
C ALA A 8 -12.38 -3.89 -0.61
N PHE A 9 -12.74 -4.86 -1.44
CA PHE A 9 -13.41 -4.58 -2.70
C PHE A 9 -14.88 -4.23 -2.45
N GLY A 10 -15.46 -3.37 -3.29
CA GLY A 10 -16.87 -2.99 -3.19
C GLY A 10 -17.82 -4.19 -3.38
N SER A 11 -17.37 -5.22 -4.09
CA SER A 11 -18.01 -6.52 -4.26
C SER A 11 -16.95 -7.61 -4.33
N ALA A 12 -17.29 -8.83 -3.90
CA ALA A 12 -16.38 -9.96 -4.02
C ALA A 12 -16.24 -10.41 -5.49
N PHE A 13 -15.05 -10.87 -5.85
CA PHE A 13 -14.76 -11.55 -7.12
C PHE A 13 -15.09 -13.04 -7.03
N ASP A 14 -15.31 -13.70 -8.18
CA ASP A 14 -15.56 -15.16 -8.22
C ASP A 14 -14.30 -15.96 -7.82
N THR A 15 -13.12 -15.44 -8.18
CA THR A 15 -11.81 -15.97 -7.80
C THR A 15 -10.90 -14.82 -7.36
N ALA A 16 -9.85 -15.12 -6.59
CA ALA A 16 -8.95 -14.08 -6.08
C ALA A 16 -8.21 -13.39 -7.25
N PRO A 17 -8.49 -12.11 -7.55
CA PRO A 17 -8.03 -11.42 -8.76
C PRO A 17 -6.52 -11.20 -8.72
N VAL A 18 -5.86 -10.94 -9.85
CA VAL A 18 -4.49 -10.40 -9.83
C VAL A 18 -4.55 -8.94 -9.39
N VAL A 19 -3.78 -8.58 -8.37
CA VAL A 19 -3.71 -7.21 -7.86
C VAL A 19 -2.35 -6.63 -8.20
N MET A 20 -2.35 -5.56 -8.99
CA MET A 20 -1.18 -4.73 -9.27
C MET A 20 -1.28 -3.46 -8.46
N VAL A 21 -0.17 -3.06 -7.83
CA VAL A 21 -0.12 -1.86 -6.98
C VAL A 21 1.03 -0.99 -7.41
N THR A 22 0.80 0.32 -7.40
CA THR A 22 1.82 1.33 -7.68
C THR A 22 1.86 2.32 -6.52
N PRO A 23 3.04 2.54 -5.91
CA PRO A 23 3.16 3.55 -4.87
C PRO A 23 2.94 4.92 -5.50
N VAL A 24 2.20 5.79 -4.82
CA VAL A 24 2.09 7.20 -5.22
C VAL A 24 3.16 7.95 -4.44
N GLU A 25 3.99 8.73 -5.14
CA GLU A 25 4.94 9.61 -4.46
C GLU A 25 4.18 10.53 -3.52
N THR A 26 4.54 10.48 -2.24
CA THR A 26 3.94 11.38 -1.27
C THR A 26 4.53 12.77 -1.50
N PRO A 27 3.71 13.83 -1.53
CA PRO A 27 4.22 15.19 -1.62
C PRO A 27 5.20 15.44 -0.47
N ALA A 28 6.21 16.27 -0.72
CA ALA A 28 7.19 16.65 0.30
C ALA A 28 6.45 17.07 1.58
N TYR A 29 6.80 16.43 2.70
CA TYR A 29 6.13 16.71 3.96
C TYR A 29 6.49 18.13 4.43
N THR A 30 5.70 18.68 5.35
CA THR A 30 5.88 20.06 5.84
C THR A 30 7.23 20.31 6.53
N ASP A 31 7.98 19.25 6.84
CA ASP A 31 9.34 19.30 7.36
C ASP A 31 10.42 19.41 6.26
N GLY A 32 10.02 19.45 4.98
CA GLY A 32 10.90 19.54 3.82
C GLY A 32 11.57 18.22 3.43
N ASN A 33 11.27 17.11 4.13
CA ASN A 33 11.85 15.82 3.82
C ASN A 33 11.01 15.07 2.78
N VAL A 34 11.71 14.41 1.85
CA VAL A 34 11.12 13.42 0.94
C VAL A 34 11.45 12.05 1.48
N TYR A 35 10.41 11.33 1.90
CA TYR A 35 10.54 9.92 2.28
C TYR A 35 10.11 9.08 1.07
N PRO A 36 11.05 8.50 0.31
CA PRO A 36 10.67 7.66 -0.82
C PRO A 36 9.78 6.52 -0.31
N ALA A 37 8.67 6.29 -0.99
CA ALA A 37 7.79 5.17 -0.71
C ALA A 37 8.60 3.88 -0.87
N SER A 38 8.99 3.32 0.25
CA SER A 38 9.78 2.11 0.32
C SER A 38 8.88 0.89 0.06
N ALA A 39 9.49 -0.18 -0.45
CA ALA A 39 8.87 -1.29 -1.18
C ALA A 39 7.40 -1.59 -0.80
N ILE A 40 6.51 -1.49 -1.80
CA ILE A 40 5.10 -1.86 -1.68
C ILE A 40 4.92 -3.30 -2.16
N ASN A 41 4.30 -4.14 -1.33
CA ASN A 41 4.00 -5.53 -1.71
C ASN A 41 2.55 -5.87 -1.36
N VAL A 42 1.86 -6.55 -2.26
CA VAL A 42 0.55 -7.17 -1.96
C VAL A 42 0.79 -8.44 -1.15
N VAL A 43 0.09 -8.57 -0.03
CA VAL A 43 0.10 -9.75 0.83
C VAL A 43 -1.35 -10.20 1.07
N SER A 44 -1.56 -11.49 1.29
CA SER A 44 -2.87 -12.05 1.69
C SER A 44 -4.05 -11.65 0.78
N ARG A 45 -4.00 -12.08 -0.49
CA ARG A 45 -5.01 -11.79 -1.50
C ARG A 45 -6.18 -12.77 -1.43
N THR A 46 -7.40 -12.24 -1.43
CA THR A 46 -8.65 -13.01 -1.37
C THR A 46 -9.65 -12.50 -2.42
N THR A 47 -10.81 -13.15 -2.53
CA THR A 47 -11.92 -12.68 -3.36
C THR A 47 -12.57 -11.39 -2.86
N ALA A 48 -12.44 -11.07 -1.56
CA ALA A 48 -13.08 -9.91 -0.94
C ALA A 48 -12.13 -8.71 -0.76
N GLY A 49 -10.83 -8.91 -0.96
CA GLY A 49 -9.85 -7.85 -0.73
C GLY A 49 -8.41 -8.36 -0.72
N PHE A 50 -7.50 -7.48 -0.33
CA PHE A 50 -6.09 -7.76 -0.16
C PHE A 50 -5.50 -6.88 0.93
N ASP A 51 -4.36 -7.31 1.45
CA ASP A 51 -3.54 -6.50 2.33
C ASP A 51 -2.34 -5.96 1.53
N VAL A 52 -1.92 -4.73 1.81
CA VAL A 52 -0.70 -4.17 1.24
C VAL A 52 0.27 -3.81 2.36
N TYR A 53 1.54 -4.09 2.12
CA TYR A 53 2.65 -3.83 2.99
C TYR A 53 3.48 -2.67 2.45
N PHE A 54 3.84 -1.73 3.31
CA PHE A 54 4.89 -0.74 3.06
C PHE A 54 6.10 -1.04 3.94
N GLY A 55 7.20 -1.41 3.31
CA GLY A 55 8.49 -1.51 3.98
C GLY A 55 9.11 -0.14 4.17
N PHE A 56 9.95 0.05 5.19
CA PHE A 56 10.72 1.28 5.39
C PHE A 56 12.19 0.96 5.63
N ASN A 57 13.08 1.54 4.82
CA ASN A 57 14.52 1.31 4.92
C ASN A 57 15.20 2.10 6.04
N ASN A 58 14.53 3.10 6.63
CA ASN A 58 15.07 3.86 7.75
C ASN A 58 14.05 3.91 8.91
N ALA A 59 14.54 3.64 10.12
CA ALA A 59 13.78 3.57 11.37
C ALA A 59 13.28 4.93 11.90
N ILE A 60 13.16 5.94 11.04
CA ILE A 60 12.57 7.23 11.39
C ILE A 60 11.05 7.04 11.38
N ASN A 61 10.35 7.55 12.40
CA ASN A 61 8.92 7.35 12.67
C ASN A 61 7.99 7.59 11.46
N THR A 62 7.90 6.62 10.55
CA THR A 62 7.06 6.68 9.35
C THR A 62 5.60 6.36 9.61
N ALA A 63 5.24 6.00 10.85
CA ALA A 63 3.86 5.69 11.28
C ALA A 63 2.96 6.92 11.19
N SER A 64 3.54 8.11 11.24
CA SER A 64 2.81 9.37 11.17
C SER A 64 2.58 9.86 9.74
N TYR A 65 3.14 9.17 8.73
CA TYR A 65 3.12 9.62 7.34
C TYR A 65 2.18 8.78 6.48
N ILE A 66 1.10 9.42 6.02
CA ILE A 66 0.07 8.81 5.18
C ILE A 66 0.72 8.27 3.90
N GLN A 67 0.74 6.95 3.74
CA GLN A 67 1.13 6.33 2.48
C GLN A 67 -0.07 6.26 1.54
N SER A 68 0.17 6.54 0.26
CA SER A 68 -0.84 6.47 -0.79
C SER A 68 -0.38 5.51 -1.87
N PHE A 69 -1.33 4.79 -2.44
CA PHE A 69 -1.07 3.89 -3.56
C PHE A 69 -2.30 3.85 -4.48
N CYS A 70 -2.04 3.57 -5.74
CA CYS A 70 -3.08 3.17 -6.69
C CYS A 70 -3.01 1.66 -6.85
N PHE A 71 -4.16 1.04 -7.12
CA PHE A 71 -4.21 -0.39 -7.44
C PHE A 71 -5.18 -0.66 -8.58
N THR A 72 -4.93 -1.76 -9.27
CA THR A 72 -5.85 -2.37 -10.22
C THR A 72 -6.01 -3.85 -9.87
N ALA A 73 -7.25 -4.30 -9.79
CA ALA A 73 -7.59 -5.71 -9.65
C ALA A 73 -8.12 -6.23 -11.01
N LEU A 74 -7.49 -7.28 -11.54
CA LEU A 74 -7.83 -7.90 -12.82
C LEU A 74 -8.33 -9.33 -12.58
N GLN A 75 -9.45 -9.67 -13.22
CA GLN A 75 -9.97 -11.03 -13.32
C GLN A 75 -9.87 -11.51 -14.77
#